data_AF-A0A1D6Q4T6-F1
#
_entry.id   AF-A0A1D6Q4T6-F1
#
_cell.length_a   1.000
_cell.length_b   1.000
_cell.length_c   1.000
_cell.angle_alpha   90.00
_cell.angle_beta   90.00
_cell.angle_gamma   90.00
#
_symmetry.space_group_name_H-M   'P 1'
#
loop_
_entity.id
_entity.type
_entity.pdbx_description
1 polymer ?
#
loop_
_entity_poly.entity_id
_entity_poly.type
_entity_poly.pdbx_seq_one_letter_code
_entity_poly.pdbx_strand_id
1 'polypeptide(L)'
;MQRMSSRHEDYYLKSLELSLASDMSLKFTLWGNQASNFSICDIYNQSNNQPIVILLVGFLAKQFKGQPYLSGTTTSLWYFNPGIPEAQTYYNT
;
A
#
# COMPACT_ATOMS: atom_id res chain seq x y z
N MET A 1 32.88 1.63 17.58
CA MET A 1 32.96 2.03 16.16
C MET A 1 32.70 0.78 15.32
N GLN A 2 31.45 0.54 14.90
CA GLN A 2 31.10 -0.62 14.08
C GLN A 2 31.06 -0.20 12.60
N ARG A 3 31.71 -1.03 11.79
CA ARG A 3 32.08 -0.79 10.40
C ARG A 3 30.83 -0.69 9.52
N MET A 4 30.60 0.49 8.95
CA MET A 4 29.52 0.77 8.01
C MET A 4 29.83 0.05 6.69
N SER A 5 29.14 -1.06 6.45
CA SER A 5 29.21 -1.78 5.18
C SER A 5 28.36 -1.02 4.17
N SER A 6 29.01 -0.34 3.23
CA SER A 6 28.36 0.29 2.08
C SER A 6 27.90 -0.81 1.13
N ARG A 7 26.60 -1.12 1.18
CA ARG A 7 25.87 -1.65 0.02
C ARG A 7 24.94 -0.54 -0.41
N HIS A 8 25.15 -0.01 -1.61
CA HIS A 8 24.16 0.83 -2.29
C HIS A 8 23.02 -0.09 -2.74
N GLU A 9 22.16 -0.49 -1.81
CA GLU A 9 20.81 -0.88 -2.15
C GLU A 9 20.02 0.42 -2.15
N ASP A 10 19.63 0.89 -3.33
CA ASP A 10 18.68 2.00 -3.43
C ASP A 10 17.42 1.60 -2.68
N TYR A 11 17.23 2.16 -1.48
CA TYR A 11 16.05 1.90 -0.68
C TYR A 11 14.87 2.65 -1.31
N TYR A 12 14.23 2.01 -2.29
CA TYR A 12 13.01 2.51 -2.88
C TYR A 12 11.94 2.64 -1.80
N LEU A 13 11.46 3.87 -1.61
CA LEU A 13 10.38 4.21 -0.69
C LEU A 13 9.21 4.72 -1.52
N LYS A 14 8.04 4.10 -1.33
CA LYS A 14 6.79 4.57 -1.92
C LYS A 14 5.78 4.84 -0.83
N SER A 15 5.34 6.09 -0.71
CA SER A 15 4.25 6.49 0.18
C SER A 15 2.98 6.71 -0.64
N LEU A 16 1.89 6.11 -0.19
CA LEU A 16 0.56 6.20 -0.78
C LEU A 16 -0.41 6.66 0.31
N GLU A 17 -1.43 7.41 -0.09
CA GLU A 17 -2.55 7.74 0.78
C GLU A 17 -3.76 6.91 0.35
N LEU A 18 -4.31 6.16 1.30
CA LEU A 18 -5.50 5.36 1.09
C LEU A 18 -6.69 6.10 1.70
N SER A 19 -7.72 6.35 0.90
CA SER A 19 -9.01 6.85 1.40
C SER A 19 -9.82 5.69 1.98
N LEU A 20 -10.26 5.84 3.22
CA LEU A 20 -11.14 4.90 3.91
C LEU A 20 -12.59 5.40 3.83
N ALA A 21 -13.55 4.51 4.00
CA ALA A 21 -14.99 4.82 3.95
C ALA A 21 -15.45 5.89 4.97
N SER A 22 -14.64 6.18 5.99
CA SER A 22 -14.95 7.08 7.09
C SER A 22 -14.35 8.49 6.92
N ASP A 23 -14.11 8.95 5.69
CA ASP A 23 -13.37 10.19 5.35
C ASP A 23 -11.96 10.26 5.97
N MET A 24 -11.42 9.12 6.39
CA MET A 24 -10.07 9.01 6.94
C MET A 24 -9.08 8.68 5.84
N SER A 25 -7.87 9.22 5.92
CA SER A 25 -6.75 8.80 5.09
C SER A 25 -5.76 7.99 5.92
N LEU A 26 -5.26 6.90 5.34
CA LEU A 26 -4.22 6.08 5.93
C LEU A 26 -2.96 6.17 5.09
N LYS A 27 -1.85 6.56 5.74
CA LYS A 27 -0.54 6.55 5.09
C LYS A 27 -0.03 5.11 5.00
N PHE A 28 0.23 4.68 3.77
CA PHE A 28 0.76 3.37 3.45
C PHE A 28 2.18 3.55 2.91
N THR A 29 3.18 2.94 3.56
CA THR A 29 4.60 3.06 3.14
C THR A 29 5.19 1.71 2.83
N LEU A 30 5.65 1.54 1.59
CA LEU A 30 6.36 0.36 1.10
C LEU A 30 7.85 0.65 0.96
N TRP A 31 8.65 -0.40 1.09
CA TRP A 31 10.10 -0.35 1.06
C TRP A 31 10.69 -1.43 0.16
N GLY A 32 11.84 -1.14 -0.45
CA GLY A 32 12.63 -2.09 -1.24
C GLY A 32 11.80 -2.69 -2.39
N ASN A 33 11.90 -4.01 -2.58
CA ASN A 33 11.17 -4.70 -3.66
C ASN A 33 9.66 -4.47 -3.63
N GLN A 34 9.05 -4.30 -2.45
CA GLN A 34 7.62 -4.04 -2.37
C GLN A 34 7.27 -2.66 -2.95
N ALA A 35 8.11 -1.65 -2.73
CA ALA A 35 7.91 -0.31 -3.28
C ALA A 35 8.02 -0.32 -4.82
N SER A 36 9.00 -1.06 -5.35
CA SER A 36 9.24 -1.17 -6.79
C SER A 36 8.16 -1.98 -7.50
N ASN A 37 7.64 -3.04 -6.87
CA ASN A 37 6.63 -3.92 -7.46
C ASN A 37 5.20 -3.35 -7.34
N PHE A 38 4.98 -2.37 -6.47
CA PHE A 38 3.67 -1.76 -6.32
C PHE A 38 3.38 -0.81 -7.48
N SER A 39 2.51 -1.22 -8.40
CA SER A 39 2.04 -0.41 -9.53
C SER A 39 0.53 -0.47 -9.66
N ILE A 40 -0.08 0.65 -10.04
CA ILE A 40 -1.49 0.74 -10.42
C ILE A 40 -1.67 1.03 -11.91
N CYS A 41 -0.58 1.13 -12.69
CA CYS A 41 -0.64 1.60 -14.08
C CYS A 41 -1.53 0.70 -14.97
N ASP A 42 -1.54 -0.61 -14.71
CA ASP A 42 -2.32 -1.57 -15.50
C ASP A 42 -3.80 -1.63 -15.08
N ILE A 43 -4.17 -0.90 -14.01
CA ILE A 43 -5.45 -1.02 -13.31
C ILE A 43 -6.18 0.32 -13.32
N TYR A 44 -5.44 1.41 -13.16
CA TYR A 44 -5.96 2.76 -13.21
C TYR A 44 -6.30 3.13 -14.65
N ASN A 45 -7.59 3.31 -14.91
CA ASN A 45 -8.09 3.81 -16.18
C ASN A 45 -8.81 5.14 -15.93
N GLN A 46 -8.19 6.26 -16.31
CA GLN A 46 -8.76 7.59 -16.11
C GLN A 46 -10.13 7.78 -16.79
N SER A 47 -10.40 7.03 -17.86
CA SER A 47 -11.68 7.07 -18.58
C SER A 47 -12.81 6.32 -17.84
N ASN A 48 -12.46 5.46 -16.88
CA ASN A 48 -13.39 4.69 -16.08
C ASN A 48 -13.26 5.16 -14.62
N ASN A 49 -14.21 5.96 -14.15
CA ASN A 49 -14.18 6.58 -12.82
C ASN A 49 -14.45 5.58 -11.68
N GLN A 50 -14.06 4.33 -11.86
CA GLN A 50 -14.29 3.23 -10.94
C GLN A 50 -13.23 3.25 -9.83
N PRO A 51 -13.63 3.15 -8.56
CA PRO A 51 -12.68 3.12 -7.46
C PRO A 51 -11.77 1.90 -7.54
N ILE A 52 -10.48 2.08 -7.21
CA ILE A 52 -9.52 0.98 -7.05
C ILE A 52 -9.60 0.51 -5.60
N VAL A 53 -10.04 -0.73 -5.41
CA VAL A 53 -10.11 -1.36 -4.08
C VAL A 53 -8.86 -2.20 -3.87
N ILE A 54 -8.22 -2.09 -2.71
CA ILE A 54 -6.99 -2.81 -2.38
C ILE A 54 -7.22 -3.68 -1.14
N LEU A 55 -7.01 -4.99 -1.27
CA LEU A 55 -6.87 -5.89 -0.13
C LEU A 55 -5.40 -5.98 0.26
N LEU A 56 -5.08 -5.60 1.50
CA LEU A 56 -3.74 -5.67 2.08
C LEU A 56 -3.65 -6.86 3.04
N VAL A 57 -2.75 -7.80 2.77
CA VAL A 57 -2.57 -9.04 3.56
C VAL A 57 -1.19 -9.06 4.22
N GLY A 58 -1.15 -9.40 5.51
CA GLY A 58 0.11 -9.57 6.25
C GLY A 58 0.84 -8.26 6.55
N PHE A 59 0.11 -7.15 6.70
CA PHE A 59 0.66 -5.85 7.12
C PHE A 59 0.53 -5.65 8.62
N LEU A 60 1.51 -4.98 9.22
CA LEU A 60 1.46 -4.59 10.63
C LEU A 60 1.01 -3.14 10.77
N ALA A 61 -0.07 -2.93 11.53
CA ALA A 61 -0.49 -1.60 11.95
C ALA A 61 0.47 -1.04 13.01
N LYS A 62 0.98 0.17 12.79
CA LYS A 62 1.94 0.85 13.64
C LYS A 62 1.59 2.33 13.77
N GLN A 63 2.20 2.99 14.75
CA GLN A 63 2.10 4.43 14.95
C GLN A 63 3.50 5.03 14.99
N PHE A 64 3.73 6.11 14.24
CA PHE A 64 4.98 6.87 14.29
C PHE A 64 4.67 8.35 14.46
N LYS A 65 5.22 8.98 15.50
CA LYS A 65 4.94 10.38 15.85
C LYS A 65 3.44 10.71 15.92
N GLY A 66 2.63 9.80 16.45
CA GLY A 66 1.18 9.99 16.57
C GLY A 66 0.37 9.62 15.33
N GLN A 67 1.02 9.32 14.19
CA GLN A 67 0.33 9.03 12.93
C GLN A 67 0.24 7.51 12.67
N PRO A 68 -0.95 6.95 12.41
CA PRO A 68 -1.10 5.54 12.07
C PRO A 68 -0.56 5.25 10.67
N TYR A 69 0.07 4.09 10.51
CA TYR A 69 0.52 3.60 9.21
C TYR A 69 0.57 2.07 9.18
N LEU A 70 0.60 1.51 7.98
CA LEU A 70 0.82 0.08 7.76
C LEU A 70 2.26 -0.16 7.30
N SER A 71 2.91 -1.15 7.90
CA SER A 71 4.26 -1.60 7.60
C SER A 71 4.21 -2.99 6.98
N GLY A 72 4.68 -3.12 5.73
CA GLY A 72 4.80 -4.41 5.05
C GLY A 72 6.16 -5.09 5.28
N THR A 73 6.21 -6.40 5.07
CA THR A 73 7.41 -7.24 4.99
C THR A 73 7.48 -7.92 3.62
N THR A 74 8.46 -8.79 3.40
CA THR A 74 8.57 -9.60 2.18
C THR A 74 7.43 -10.60 2.01
N THR A 75 6.67 -10.91 3.07
CA THR A 75 5.51 -11.80 3.02
C THR A 75 4.19 -11.06 2.88
N SER A 76 4.21 -9.72 2.88
CA SER A 76 2.99 -8.93 2.69
C SER A 76 2.58 -8.96 1.21
N LEU A 77 1.29 -9.11 0.98
CA LEU A 77 0.68 -9.21 -0.35
C LEU A 77 -0.42 -8.18 -0.50
N TRP A 78 -0.66 -7.73 -1.73
CA TRP A 78 -1.82 -6.92 -2.07
C TRP A 78 -2.52 -7.47 -3.29
N TYR A 79 -3.84 -7.28 -3.32
CA TYR A 79 -4.68 -7.62 -4.45
C TYR A 79 -5.54 -6.43 -4.80
N PHE A 80 -5.53 -6.04 -6.06
CA PHE A 80 -6.38 -4.99 -6.57
C PHE A 80 -7.71 -5.57 -7.05
N ASN A 81 -8.78 -4.85 -6.81
CA ASN A 81 -10.15 -5.19 -7.17
C ASN A 81 -10.51 -6.66 -6.87
N PRO A 82 -10.32 -7.12 -5.61
CA PRO A 82 -10.61 -8.50 -5.24
C PRO A 82 -12.09 -8.82 -5.40
N GLY A 83 -12.41 -9.98 -5.97
CA GLY A 83 -13.78 -10.50 -6.11
C GLY A 83 -14.34 -11.13 -4.83
N ILE A 84 -14.19 -10.47 -3.68
CA ILE A 84 -14.67 -10.95 -2.37
C ILE A 84 -15.92 -10.18 -1.90
N PRO A 85 -16.80 -10.80 -1.08
CA PRO A 85 -18.03 -10.15 -0.61
C PRO A 85 -17.82 -8.78 0.03
N GLU A 86 -16.78 -8.63 0.85
CA GLU A 86 -16.46 -7.39 1.58
C GLU A 86 -16.09 -6.23 0.65
N ALA A 87 -15.61 -6.53 -0.55
CA ALA A 87 -15.20 -5.53 -1.53
C ALA A 87 -16.39 -5.02 -2.37
N GLN A 88 -17.49 -5.76 -2.44
CA GLN A 88 -18.61 -5.46 -3.35
C GLN A 88 -19.24 -4.08 -3.09
N THR A 89 -19.30 -3.66 -1.83
CA THR A 89 -19.87 -2.36 -1.45
C THR A 89 -19.09 -1.18 -2.02
N TYR A 90 -17.83 -1.37 -2.43
CA TYR A 90 -16.96 -0.31 -2.93
C TYR A 90 -16.97 -0.19 -4.45
N TYR A 91 -17.53 -1.15 -5.19
CA TYR A 91 -17.52 -1.10 -6.67
C TYR A 91 -18.72 -0.38 -7.29
N ASN A 92 -19.78 -0.15 -6.51
CA ASN A 92 -21.09 0.33 -6.99
C ASN A 92 -21.41 1.77 -6.53
N THR A 93 -20.41 2.54 -6.11
CA THR A 93 -20.54 3.97 -5.80
C THR A 93 -20.60 4.82 -7.05
#